data_AF-A0A938D1I7-F1
#
_entry.id   AF-A0A938D1I7-F1
#
_cell.length_a   1.000
_cell.length_b   1.000
_cell.length_c   1.000
_cell.angle_alpha   90.00
_cell.angle_beta   90.00
_cell.angle_gamma   90.00
#
_symmetry.space_group_name_H-M   'P 1'
#
loop_
_entity.id
_entity.type
_entity.pdbx_description
1 polymer ?
#
loop_
_entity_poly.entity_id
_entity_poly.type
_entity_poly.pdbx_seq_one_letter_code
_entity_poly.pdbx_strand_id
1 'polypeptide(L)'
;MNLHLSDKDTRPGRAEAEAALTTLRLWVARASEAEIVALDPQAGALVGKGYPVLSRDYPTEFRADAAYKDTLPDLQNGPASLIRGAKQTIQHVGISNFRLPIRFKTRSGEPVTLETSVTGTVSLEAEKKGINMSRIMRSFYAHSEKDFSFGVIEHALNDYKRDLESFDARIQMRFSFPMRVESLRSSLSGWQYYDIALELVDVAGVRKHLMHLDFVYSSTCPCSLELSEHARMTRGQLATPHSQRSVARISAELTGAKCLWFEDLIEIARDAVPTETQVMVKREDEQAFAELNAANPIFVEDAARSFCAALLKDDRIGDFRVVASHQESLHSHDAVSVLTEGPTFAATSLDPRLFQSLYHVG
;
A
#
# COMPACT_ATOMS: atom_id res chain seq x y z
N MET A 1 80.50 27.53 18.61
CA MET A 1 79.52 27.07 19.61
C MET A 1 78.23 26.78 18.88
N ASN A 2 77.80 25.52 18.93
CA ASN A 2 76.50 24.92 18.56
C ASN A 2 76.78 23.55 17.91
N LEU A 3 76.92 22.56 18.79
CA LEU A 3 76.98 21.14 18.45
C LEU A 3 75.58 20.69 18.02
N HIS A 4 75.41 20.32 16.76
CA HIS A 4 74.28 19.53 16.33
C HIS A 4 74.48 18.08 16.80
N LEU A 5 73.71 17.67 17.81
CA LEU A 5 73.50 16.27 18.14
C LEU A 5 72.68 15.62 17.02
N SER A 6 73.26 14.63 16.33
CA SER A 6 72.50 13.76 15.42
C SER A 6 71.72 12.75 16.27
N ASP A 7 70.39 12.74 16.12
CA ASP A 7 69.51 11.72 16.69
C ASP A 7 70.03 10.32 16.37
N LYS A 8 70.38 9.56 17.42
CA LYS A 8 70.59 8.12 17.29
C LYS A 8 69.24 7.48 17.05
N ASP A 9 69.13 6.71 15.98
CA ASP A 9 67.95 5.93 15.64
C ASP A 9 67.66 4.91 16.75
N THR A 10 66.71 5.20 17.64
CA THR A 10 66.31 4.39 18.81
C THR A 10 65.30 3.29 18.46
N ARG A 11 65.26 2.84 17.20
CA ARG A 11 64.34 1.79 16.77
C ARG A 11 64.79 0.43 17.34
N PRO A 12 63.92 -0.28 18.11
CA PRO A 12 64.28 -1.56 18.70
C PRO A 12 64.65 -2.59 17.65
N GLY A 13 65.62 -3.45 17.98
CA GLY A 13 66.04 -4.54 17.12
C GLY A 13 64.98 -5.63 17.00
N ARG A 14 65.07 -6.49 15.97
CA ARG A 14 64.11 -7.58 15.73
C ARG A 14 63.98 -8.53 16.94
N ALA A 15 65.10 -8.87 17.60
CA ALA A 15 65.09 -9.74 18.77
C ALA A 15 64.31 -9.14 19.95
N GLU A 16 64.39 -7.82 20.12
CA GLU A 16 63.66 -7.10 21.19
C GLU A 16 62.16 -7.06 20.88
N ALA A 17 61.79 -6.85 19.62
CA ALA A 17 60.39 -6.90 19.19
C ALA A 17 59.78 -8.31 19.36
N GLU A 18 60.52 -9.37 19.05
CA GLU A 18 60.08 -10.77 19.25
C GLU A 18 59.91 -11.12 20.74
N ALA A 19 60.80 -10.63 21.60
CA ALA A 19 60.69 -10.78 23.05
C ALA A 19 59.48 -10.01 23.61
N ALA A 20 59.24 -8.79 23.14
CA ALA A 20 58.07 -7.99 23.51
C ALA A 20 56.76 -8.65 23.09
N LEU A 21 56.70 -9.19 21.86
CA LEU A 21 55.52 -9.92 21.37
C LEU A 21 55.25 -11.18 22.19
N THR A 22 56.29 -11.93 22.54
CA THR A 22 56.17 -13.14 23.38
C THR A 22 55.62 -12.80 24.77
N THR A 23 56.12 -11.70 25.35
CA THR A 23 55.65 -11.20 26.64
C THR A 23 54.17 -10.78 26.57
N LEU A 24 53.78 -10.04 25.53
CA LEU A 24 52.39 -9.65 25.30
C LEU A 24 51.47 -10.86 25.11
N ARG A 25 51.90 -11.89 24.38
CA ARG A 25 51.13 -13.14 24.19
C ARG A 25 50.88 -13.86 25.52
N LEU A 26 51.90 -13.99 26.35
CA LEU A 26 51.80 -14.64 27.66
C LEU A 26 50.87 -13.88 28.61
N TRP A 27 50.92 -12.54 28.56
CA TRP A 27 50.04 -11.71 29.37
C TRP A 27 48.58 -11.78 28.91
N VAL A 28 48.31 -11.66 27.60
CA VAL A 28 46.94 -11.74 27.02
C VAL A 28 46.29 -13.11 27.20
N ALA A 29 47.07 -14.19 27.35
CA ALA A 29 46.54 -15.50 27.70
C ALA A 29 45.86 -15.53 29.08
N ARG A 30 46.16 -14.57 29.97
CA ARG A 30 45.66 -14.49 31.34
C ARG A 30 44.82 -13.23 31.63
N ALA A 31 44.84 -12.24 30.74
CA ALA A 31 44.10 -10.99 30.88
C ALA A 31 42.65 -11.09 30.37
N SER A 32 41.75 -10.36 31.00
CA SER A 32 40.38 -10.13 30.54
C SER A 32 40.34 -9.16 29.36
N GLU A 33 39.23 -9.16 28.62
CA GLU A 33 39.05 -8.29 27.44
C GLU A 33 39.11 -6.79 27.82
N ALA A 34 38.61 -6.43 29.01
CA ALA A 34 38.69 -5.07 29.54
C ALA A 34 40.13 -4.63 29.85
N GLU A 35 40.96 -5.54 30.38
CA GLU A 35 42.38 -5.26 30.66
C GLU A 35 43.18 -5.09 29.36
N ILE A 36 42.87 -5.86 28.32
CA ILE A 36 43.53 -5.77 27.01
C ILE A 36 43.21 -4.43 26.33
N VAL A 37 41.96 -3.98 26.36
CA VAL A 37 41.54 -2.69 25.78
C VAL A 37 42.14 -1.50 26.54
N ALA A 38 42.31 -1.63 27.87
CA ALA A 38 42.92 -0.59 28.70
C ALA A 38 44.44 -0.40 28.44
N LEU A 39 45.14 -1.46 28.00
CA LEU A 39 46.55 -1.37 27.61
C LEU A 39 46.73 -0.59 26.31
N ASP A 40 46.03 -1.01 25.26
CA ASP A 40 45.89 -0.30 23.98
C ASP A 40 44.73 -0.95 23.20
N PRO A 41 43.81 -0.18 22.59
CA PRO A 41 42.71 -0.73 21.79
C PRO A 41 43.15 -1.67 20.64
N GLN A 42 44.38 -1.52 20.14
CA GLN A 42 44.99 -2.35 19.10
C GLN A 42 45.84 -3.50 19.65
N ALA A 43 46.05 -3.58 20.97
CA ALA A 43 46.83 -4.66 21.60
C ALA A 43 46.26 -6.03 21.22
N GLY A 44 44.93 -6.21 21.25
CA GLY A 44 44.28 -7.46 20.87
C GLY A 44 44.61 -7.95 19.44
N ALA A 45 44.84 -7.03 18.50
CA ALA A 45 45.23 -7.34 17.13
C ALA A 45 46.68 -7.83 17.02
N LEU A 46 47.60 -7.29 17.83
CA LEU A 46 49.02 -7.71 17.87
C LEU A 46 49.19 -9.15 18.38
N VAL A 47 48.26 -9.62 19.21
CA VAL A 47 48.31 -10.94 19.88
C VAL A 47 47.28 -11.95 19.36
N GLY A 48 46.58 -11.66 18.26
CA GLY A 48 45.76 -12.64 17.54
C GLY A 48 44.34 -12.85 18.06
N LYS A 49 43.85 -12.01 18.98
CA LYS A 49 42.43 -11.90 19.38
C LYS A 49 41.79 -10.65 18.75
N GLY A 50 42.18 -10.32 17.53
CA GLY A 50 41.57 -9.22 16.78
C GLY A 50 40.12 -9.55 16.40
N TYR A 51 39.34 -8.52 16.12
CA TYR A 51 38.08 -8.66 15.39
C TYR A 51 38.33 -9.52 14.14
N PRO A 52 37.46 -10.49 13.81
CA PRO A 52 37.71 -11.39 12.69
C PRO A 52 37.93 -10.55 11.43
N VAL A 53 39.03 -10.81 10.74
CA VAL A 53 39.25 -10.24 9.41
C VAL A 53 38.27 -10.91 8.47
N LEU A 54 37.14 -10.24 8.22
CA LEU A 54 36.12 -10.70 7.29
C LEU A 54 36.55 -10.36 5.86
N SER A 55 36.31 -11.29 4.93
CA SER A 55 36.50 -11.00 3.50
C SER A 55 35.61 -9.83 3.09
N ARG A 56 36.17 -8.88 2.35
CA ARG A 56 35.42 -7.78 1.71
C ARG A 56 35.06 -8.10 0.26
N ASP A 57 35.62 -9.18 -0.28
CA ASP A 57 35.38 -9.63 -1.63
C ASP A 57 34.09 -10.45 -1.68
N TYR A 58 33.20 -10.09 -2.60
CA TYR A 58 32.00 -10.88 -2.88
C TYR A 58 32.39 -12.17 -3.60
N PRO A 59 32.09 -13.36 -3.05
CA PRO A 59 32.54 -14.61 -3.64
C PRO A 59 31.65 -14.99 -4.84
N THR A 60 31.99 -14.50 -6.05
CA THR A 60 31.21 -14.71 -7.29
C THR A 60 31.00 -16.18 -7.64
N GLU A 61 31.98 -17.03 -7.30
CA GLU A 61 31.98 -18.47 -7.56
C GLU A 61 31.27 -19.29 -6.48
N PHE A 62 30.89 -18.66 -5.35
CA PHE A 62 30.17 -19.38 -4.31
C PHE A 62 28.78 -19.79 -4.80
N ARG A 63 28.43 -21.06 -4.57
CA ARG A 63 27.12 -21.63 -4.86
C ARG A 63 26.65 -22.37 -3.61
N ALA A 64 25.54 -21.94 -3.05
CA ALA A 64 24.92 -22.61 -1.92
C ALA A 64 24.28 -23.93 -2.38
N ASP A 65 24.95 -25.04 -2.12
CA ASP A 65 24.41 -26.38 -2.33
C ASP A 65 23.40 -26.75 -1.22
N ALA A 66 22.82 -27.96 -1.31
CA ALA A 66 21.83 -28.41 -0.32
C ALA A 66 22.43 -28.53 1.08
N ALA A 67 23.62 -29.11 1.20
CA ALA A 67 24.29 -29.30 2.48
C ALA A 67 24.59 -27.98 3.19
N TYR A 68 25.05 -26.96 2.45
CA TYR A 68 25.27 -25.62 2.99
C TYR A 68 23.95 -24.96 3.42
N LYS A 69 22.90 -25.07 2.60
CA LYS A 69 21.58 -24.52 2.95
C LYS A 69 21.03 -25.08 4.26
N ASP A 70 21.25 -26.36 4.53
CA ASP A 70 20.83 -27.00 5.79
C ASP A 70 21.58 -26.47 7.02
N THR A 71 22.76 -25.86 6.83
CA THR A 71 23.50 -25.19 7.93
C THR A 71 23.02 -23.76 8.20
N LEU A 72 22.18 -23.19 7.33
CA LEU A 72 21.73 -21.81 7.49
C LEU A 72 20.74 -21.71 8.67
N PRO A 73 20.90 -20.72 9.55
CA PRO A 73 20.01 -20.56 10.70
C PRO A 73 18.61 -20.15 10.25
N ASP A 74 17.59 -20.90 10.68
CA ASP A 74 16.19 -20.55 10.50
C ASP A 74 15.62 -19.94 11.79
N LEU A 75 15.85 -18.64 11.95
CA LEU A 75 15.39 -17.91 13.13
C LEU A 75 13.86 -17.79 13.18
N GLN A 76 13.17 -17.89 12.03
CA GLN A 76 11.72 -17.70 11.94
C GLN A 76 10.96 -18.90 12.52
N ASN A 77 11.50 -20.11 12.30
CA ASN A 77 11.05 -21.35 12.93
C ASN A 77 11.81 -21.69 14.22
N GLY A 78 12.58 -20.74 14.75
CA GLY A 78 13.31 -20.89 16.01
C GLY A 78 12.38 -20.94 17.24
N PRO A 79 12.92 -21.29 18.42
CA PRO A 79 12.12 -21.49 19.62
C PRO A 79 11.41 -20.19 20.06
N ALA A 80 10.19 -20.34 20.61
CA ALA A 80 9.36 -19.24 21.10
C ALA A 80 10.04 -18.38 22.19
N SER A 81 11.10 -18.88 22.83
CA SER A 81 11.94 -18.12 23.76
C SER A 81 12.66 -16.94 23.12
N LEU A 82 12.78 -16.91 21.78
CA LEU A 82 13.37 -15.81 21.03
C LEU A 82 12.37 -14.71 20.68
N ILE A 83 11.08 -14.86 21.01
CA ILE A 83 10.05 -13.83 20.81
C ILE A 83 10.32 -12.67 21.78
N ARG A 84 10.25 -11.44 21.26
CA ARG A 84 10.37 -10.22 22.07
C ARG A 84 8.98 -9.63 22.30
N GLY A 85 8.71 -9.23 23.54
CA GLY A 85 7.42 -8.64 23.93
C GLY A 85 6.39 -9.69 24.33
N ALA A 86 5.13 -9.25 24.42
CA ALA A 86 4.03 -10.14 24.77
C ALA A 86 3.74 -11.10 23.62
N LYS A 87 3.54 -12.38 23.96
CA LYS A 87 3.07 -13.39 23.01
C LYS A 87 1.60 -13.17 22.74
N GLN A 88 1.31 -12.49 21.64
CA GLN A 88 -0.04 -12.16 21.20
C GLN A 88 -0.20 -12.53 19.73
N THR A 89 -1.42 -12.90 19.35
CA THR A 89 -1.75 -13.11 17.95
C THR A 89 -1.64 -11.79 17.20
N ILE A 90 -0.92 -11.79 16.08
CA ILE A 90 -0.87 -10.67 15.15
C ILE A 90 -1.93 -10.92 14.09
N GLN A 91 -2.88 -10.00 13.91
CA GLN A 91 -3.97 -10.16 12.95
C GLN A 91 -3.49 -10.00 11.50
N HIS A 92 -2.51 -9.11 11.28
CA HIS A 92 -1.94 -8.85 9.96
C HIS A 92 -0.42 -8.67 10.04
N VAL A 93 0.32 -9.56 9.38
CA VAL A 93 1.75 -9.44 9.10
C VAL A 93 2.00 -9.88 7.66
N GLY A 94 2.88 -9.18 6.95
CA GLY A 94 3.03 -9.41 5.52
C GLY A 94 3.92 -8.40 4.81
N ILE A 95 3.66 -8.24 3.52
CA ILE A 95 4.32 -7.28 2.64
C ILE A 95 3.30 -6.30 2.08
N SER A 96 3.71 -5.05 1.89
CA SER A 96 2.86 -4.01 1.33
C SER A 96 3.57 -3.29 0.19
N ASN A 97 2.79 -2.87 -0.80
CA ASN A 97 3.19 -2.00 -1.90
C ASN A 97 4.35 -2.53 -2.78
N PHE A 98 4.41 -3.84 -3.03
CA PHE A 98 5.26 -4.35 -4.11
C PHE A 98 4.50 -4.32 -5.43
N ARG A 99 5.19 -4.12 -6.55
CA ARG A 99 4.55 -3.86 -7.85
C ARG A 99 4.76 -5.01 -8.83
N LEU A 100 3.70 -5.39 -9.53
CA LEU A 100 3.72 -6.40 -10.58
C LEU A 100 2.86 -5.95 -11.78
N PRO A 101 3.25 -6.30 -13.01
CA PRO A 101 2.33 -6.24 -14.14
C PRO A 101 1.31 -7.38 -14.02
N ILE A 102 0.03 -7.06 -13.91
CA ILE A 102 -1.06 -8.04 -13.80
C ILE A 102 -2.05 -7.84 -14.95
N ARG A 103 -2.55 -8.96 -15.50
CA ARG A 103 -3.56 -8.94 -16.55
C ARG A 103 -4.95 -8.94 -15.94
N PHE A 104 -5.78 -7.98 -16.34
CA PHE A 104 -7.17 -7.86 -15.89
C PHE A 104 -8.11 -8.12 -17.05
N LYS A 105 -9.18 -8.87 -16.80
CA LYS A 105 -10.27 -9.02 -17.76
C LYS A 105 -11.13 -7.76 -17.75
N THR A 106 -11.56 -7.34 -18.94
CA THR A 106 -12.49 -6.23 -19.16
C THR A 106 -13.82 -6.79 -19.64
N ARG A 107 -14.88 -5.97 -19.56
CA ARG A 107 -16.22 -6.36 -20.02
C ARG A 107 -16.26 -6.63 -21.53
N SER A 108 -15.38 -6.00 -22.32
CA SER A 108 -15.25 -6.23 -23.77
C SER A 108 -14.55 -7.55 -24.12
N GLY A 109 -13.91 -8.21 -23.15
CA GLY A 109 -13.20 -9.47 -23.32
C GLY A 109 -11.70 -9.34 -23.61
N GLU A 110 -11.22 -8.15 -24.00
CA GLU A 110 -9.81 -7.89 -24.25
C GLU A 110 -9.07 -7.59 -22.94
N PRO A 111 -8.08 -8.41 -22.53
CA PRO A 111 -7.40 -8.20 -21.27
C PRO A 111 -6.43 -7.01 -21.35
N VAL A 112 -6.32 -6.27 -20.25
CA VAL A 112 -5.36 -5.16 -20.11
C VAL A 112 -4.29 -5.53 -19.08
N THR A 113 -3.03 -5.25 -19.39
CA THR A 113 -1.92 -5.42 -18.43
C THR A 113 -1.68 -4.08 -17.73
N LEU A 114 -1.80 -4.06 -16.40
CA LEU A 114 -1.64 -2.85 -15.60
C LEU A 114 -0.57 -3.05 -14.53
N GLU A 115 0.21 -1.99 -14.27
CA GLU A 115 1.05 -1.94 -13.07
C GLU A 115 0.14 -1.99 -11.84
N THR A 116 0.37 -2.96 -10.97
CA THR A 116 -0.49 -3.24 -9.82
C THR A 116 0.33 -3.25 -8.54
N SER A 117 -0.08 -2.43 -7.57
CA SER A 117 0.45 -2.44 -6.20
C SER A 117 -0.25 -3.54 -5.40
N VAL A 118 0.52 -4.47 -4.86
CA VAL A 118 0.01 -5.62 -4.11
C VAL A 118 0.39 -5.48 -2.63
N THR A 119 -0.58 -5.74 -1.77
CA THR A 119 -0.39 -5.91 -0.32
C THR A 119 -0.95 -7.27 0.07
N GLY A 120 -0.13 -8.11 0.68
CA GLY A 120 -0.51 -9.45 1.12
C GLY A 120 -0.13 -9.63 2.58
N THR A 121 -1.12 -9.95 3.42
CA THR A 121 -0.95 -10.13 4.86
C THR A 121 -1.71 -11.35 5.36
N VAL A 122 -1.21 -11.94 6.45
CA VAL A 122 -1.86 -13.03 7.17
C VAL A 122 -1.81 -12.82 8.66
N SER A 123 -2.63 -13.57 9.39
CA SER A 123 -2.49 -13.67 10.84
C SER A 123 -1.27 -14.53 11.23
N LEU A 124 -0.76 -14.31 12.43
CA LEU A 124 0.35 -15.05 13.03
C LEU A 124 -0.01 -15.39 14.47
N GLU A 125 0.04 -16.69 14.81
CA GLU A 125 -0.18 -17.19 16.16
C GLU A 125 0.83 -16.61 17.17
N ALA A 126 0.39 -16.46 18.42
CA ALA A 126 1.18 -15.92 19.52
C ALA A 126 2.52 -16.64 19.80
N GLU A 127 2.61 -17.93 19.46
CA GLU A 127 3.81 -18.77 19.72
C GLU A 127 4.78 -18.82 18.53
N LYS A 128 4.43 -18.23 17.37
CA LYS A 128 5.29 -18.18 16.19
C LYS A 128 6.07 -16.87 16.15
N LYS A 129 7.37 -16.93 15.86
CA LYS A 129 8.24 -15.74 15.85
C LYS A 129 8.02 -14.85 14.63
N GLY A 130 7.67 -15.42 13.48
CA GLY A 130 7.46 -14.65 12.25
C GLY A 130 7.01 -15.50 11.07
N ILE A 131 6.74 -14.82 9.96
CA ILE A 131 6.39 -15.44 8.68
C ILE A 131 7.56 -15.40 7.70
N ASN A 132 7.56 -16.31 6.73
CA ASN A 132 8.46 -16.22 5.59
C ASN A 132 7.91 -15.23 4.55
N MET A 133 8.34 -13.96 4.63
CA MET A 133 7.83 -12.88 3.79
C MET A 133 8.08 -13.12 2.28
N SER A 134 9.22 -13.70 1.92
CA SER A 134 9.56 -13.93 0.51
C SER A 134 8.67 -14.99 -0.16
N ARG A 135 8.00 -15.85 0.63
CA ARG A 135 6.99 -16.77 0.10
C ARG A 135 5.77 -16.05 -0.46
N ILE A 136 5.30 -14.98 0.20
CA ILE A 136 4.17 -14.19 -0.30
C ILE A 136 4.52 -13.69 -1.71
N MET A 137 5.67 -13.01 -1.85
CA MET A 137 6.09 -12.50 -3.14
C MET A 137 6.21 -13.61 -4.21
N ARG A 138 6.83 -14.75 -3.87
CA ARG A 138 6.99 -15.88 -4.81
C ARG A 138 5.66 -16.47 -5.28
N SER A 139 4.64 -16.55 -4.42
CA SER A 139 3.33 -17.05 -4.84
C SER A 139 2.68 -16.11 -5.86
N PHE A 140 2.79 -14.79 -5.69
CA PHE A 140 2.29 -13.83 -6.70
C PHE A 140 3.02 -13.96 -8.03
N TYR A 141 4.37 -14.03 -8.03
CA TYR A 141 5.13 -14.21 -9.28
C TYR A 141 4.80 -15.53 -9.99
N ALA A 142 4.44 -16.58 -9.25
CA ALA A 142 4.09 -17.87 -9.85
C ALA A 142 2.76 -17.84 -10.63
N HIS A 143 1.88 -16.87 -10.33
CA HIS A 143 0.52 -16.78 -10.87
C HIS A 143 0.24 -15.50 -11.66
N SER A 144 1.05 -14.45 -11.53
CA SER A 144 0.84 -13.15 -12.19
C SER A 144 0.76 -13.23 -13.72
N GLU A 145 1.42 -14.22 -14.31
CA GLU A 145 1.41 -14.46 -15.77
C GLU A 145 0.36 -15.49 -16.22
N LYS A 146 -0.23 -16.24 -15.28
CA LYS A 146 -1.12 -17.38 -15.56
C LYS A 146 -2.60 -17.04 -15.42
N ASP A 147 -2.93 -16.21 -14.44
CA ASP A 147 -4.30 -15.90 -14.07
C ASP A 147 -4.65 -14.43 -14.30
N PHE A 148 -5.94 -14.12 -14.13
CA PHE A 148 -6.48 -12.77 -14.31
C PHE A 148 -7.29 -12.35 -13.09
N SER A 149 -7.26 -11.05 -12.77
CA SER A 149 -8.12 -10.44 -11.75
C SER A 149 -8.08 -11.20 -10.41
N PHE A 150 -9.22 -11.66 -9.87
CA PHE A 150 -9.27 -12.42 -8.61
C PHE A 150 -8.58 -13.79 -8.65
N GLY A 151 -8.44 -14.42 -9.83
CA GLY A 151 -7.78 -15.73 -9.92
C GLY A 151 -6.33 -15.70 -9.45
N VAL A 152 -5.61 -14.60 -9.72
CA VAL A 152 -4.25 -14.38 -9.21
C VAL A 152 -4.25 -14.36 -7.69
N ILE A 153 -5.21 -13.67 -7.08
CA ILE A 153 -5.33 -13.57 -5.63
C ILE A 153 -5.67 -14.93 -5.01
N GLU A 154 -6.62 -15.65 -5.60
CA GLU A 154 -7.09 -16.95 -5.09
C GLU A 154 -5.99 -18.01 -5.12
N HIS A 155 -5.27 -18.14 -6.22
CA HIS A 155 -4.17 -19.10 -6.31
C HIS A 155 -2.98 -18.72 -5.44
N ALA A 156 -2.60 -17.43 -5.42
CA ALA A 156 -1.55 -16.94 -4.52
C ALA A 156 -1.92 -17.19 -3.05
N LEU A 157 -3.19 -17.03 -2.68
CA LEU A 157 -3.69 -17.32 -1.34
C LEU A 157 -3.69 -18.83 -1.04
N ASN A 158 -4.15 -19.67 -1.97
CA ASN A 158 -4.22 -21.11 -1.77
C ASN A 158 -2.83 -21.72 -1.59
N ASP A 159 -1.85 -21.32 -2.41
CA ASP A 159 -0.46 -21.76 -2.25
C ASP A 159 0.12 -21.31 -0.92
N TYR A 160 -0.21 -20.08 -0.50
CA TYR A 160 0.22 -19.56 0.77
C TYR A 160 -0.39 -20.32 1.97
N LYS A 161 -1.69 -20.66 1.91
CA LYS A 161 -2.39 -21.41 2.98
C LYS A 161 -2.01 -22.89 3.04
N ARG A 162 -1.54 -23.51 1.93
CA ARG A 162 -1.06 -24.90 1.95
C ARG A 162 0.25 -25.06 2.72
N ASP A 163 1.09 -24.03 2.70
CA ASP A 163 2.43 -24.06 3.28
C ASP A 163 2.47 -23.66 4.77
N LEU A 164 1.38 -23.10 5.30
CA LEU A 164 1.27 -22.59 6.67
C LEU A 164 -0.05 -23.08 7.27
N GLU A 165 0.00 -23.81 8.39
CA GLU A 165 -1.16 -24.45 9.05
C GLU A 165 -2.26 -23.46 9.52
N SER A 166 -3.02 -22.93 8.56
CA SER A 166 -4.24 -22.13 8.63
C SER A 166 -4.16 -20.80 9.40
N PHE A 167 -4.16 -19.70 8.65
CA PHE A 167 -4.29 -18.34 9.14
C PHE A 167 -5.38 -17.58 8.37
N ASP A 168 -6.04 -16.64 9.04
CA ASP A 168 -6.77 -15.57 8.37
C ASP A 168 -5.83 -14.85 7.40
N ALA A 169 -6.33 -14.50 6.22
CA ALA A 169 -5.51 -13.92 5.17
C ALA A 169 -6.25 -12.80 4.45
N ARG A 170 -5.49 -11.81 4.02
CA ARG A 170 -5.98 -10.64 3.31
C ARG A 170 -4.98 -10.24 2.24
N ILE A 171 -5.47 -10.20 1.01
CA ILE A 171 -4.70 -9.75 -0.15
C ILE A 171 -5.46 -8.62 -0.81
N GLN A 172 -4.74 -7.56 -1.18
CA GLN A 172 -5.25 -6.43 -1.92
C GLN A 172 -4.36 -6.13 -3.13
N MET A 173 -4.98 -5.86 -4.27
CA MET A 173 -4.35 -5.43 -5.51
C MET A 173 -4.94 -4.08 -5.93
N ARG A 174 -4.12 -3.04 -6.04
CA ARG A 174 -4.52 -1.69 -6.44
C ARG A 174 -3.92 -1.31 -7.78
N PHE A 175 -4.73 -0.78 -8.69
CA PHE A 175 -4.33 -0.41 -10.04
C PHE A 175 -5.18 0.75 -10.57
N SER A 176 -4.67 1.41 -11.60
CA SER A 176 -5.37 2.49 -12.29
C SER A 176 -6.00 1.94 -13.57
N PHE A 177 -7.32 1.82 -13.59
CA PHE A 177 -8.08 1.20 -14.67
C PHE A 177 -8.49 2.23 -15.74
N PRO A 178 -8.10 2.07 -17.02
CA PRO A 178 -8.45 2.99 -18.08
C PRO A 178 -9.83 2.67 -18.69
N MET A 179 -10.70 3.68 -18.81
CA MET A 179 -11.95 3.59 -19.56
C MET A 179 -12.06 4.76 -20.54
N ARG A 180 -12.59 4.51 -21.73
CA ARG A 180 -12.86 5.58 -22.71
C ARG A 180 -14.17 6.27 -22.37
N VAL A 181 -14.15 7.60 -22.28
CA VAL A 181 -15.30 8.43 -21.96
C VAL A 181 -15.52 9.44 -23.08
N GLU A 182 -16.77 9.59 -23.52
CA GLU A 182 -17.19 10.59 -24.51
C GLU A 182 -17.49 11.92 -23.82
N SER A 183 -17.21 13.03 -24.49
CA SER A 183 -17.57 14.35 -24.00
C SER A 183 -19.09 14.59 -24.13
N LEU A 184 -19.62 15.52 -23.35
CA LEU A 184 -21.07 15.74 -23.24
C LEU A 184 -21.78 16.14 -24.55
N ARG A 185 -21.11 16.89 -25.43
CA ARG A 185 -21.70 17.46 -26.66
C ARG A 185 -20.80 17.37 -27.87
N SER A 186 -19.51 17.68 -27.75
CA SER A 186 -18.57 17.45 -28.83
C SER A 186 -18.28 15.97 -28.87
N SER A 187 -18.42 15.30 -30.02
CA SER A 187 -18.21 13.85 -30.19
C SER A 187 -16.74 13.39 -29.98
N LEU A 188 -15.98 14.15 -29.21
CA LEU A 188 -14.67 13.84 -28.70
C LEU A 188 -14.77 12.72 -27.65
N SER A 189 -13.65 12.02 -27.47
CA SER A 189 -13.50 11.01 -26.42
C SER A 189 -12.06 10.96 -25.94
N GLY A 190 -11.89 10.67 -24.65
CA GLY A 190 -10.60 10.56 -23.99
C GLY A 190 -10.55 9.38 -23.03
N TRP A 191 -9.37 9.11 -22.48
CA TRP A 191 -9.16 8.08 -21.47
C TRP A 191 -9.27 8.67 -20.07
N GLN A 192 -10.26 8.20 -19.30
CA GLN A 192 -10.37 8.44 -17.87
C GLN A 192 -9.73 7.26 -17.13
N TYR A 193 -9.04 7.54 -16.03
CA TYR A 193 -8.43 6.54 -15.18
C TYR A 193 -9.15 6.49 -13.84
N TYR A 194 -9.41 5.28 -13.37
CA TYR A 194 -10.13 4.99 -12.12
C TYR A 194 -9.23 4.21 -11.19
N ASP A 195 -9.08 4.70 -9.95
CA ASP A 195 -8.35 3.96 -8.93
C ASP A 195 -9.23 2.84 -8.38
N ILE A 196 -8.84 1.61 -8.68
CA ILE A 196 -9.55 0.40 -8.28
C ILE A 196 -8.67 -0.43 -7.36
N ALA A 197 -9.29 -1.01 -6.34
CA ALA A 197 -8.69 -2.06 -5.53
C ALA A 197 -9.55 -3.32 -5.54
N LEU A 198 -8.92 -4.47 -5.75
CA LEU A 198 -9.52 -5.78 -5.50
C LEU A 198 -8.95 -6.33 -4.22
N GLU A 199 -9.83 -6.81 -3.35
CA GLU A 199 -9.46 -7.37 -2.07
C GLU A 199 -10.11 -8.73 -1.88
N LEU A 200 -9.31 -9.72 -1.48
CA LEU A 200 -9.79 -11.02 -1.02
C LEU A 200 -9.49 -11.14 0.47
N VAL A 201 -10.53 -11.38 1.24
CA VAL A 201 -10.47 -11.68 2.67
C VAL A 201 -10.87 -13.12 2.88
N ASP A 202 -10.06 -13.91 3.57
CA ASP A 202 -10.37 -15.28 4.00
C ASP A 202 -10.17 -15.34 5.52
N VAL A 203 -11.28 -15.30 6.27
CA VAL A 203 -11.28 -15.29 7.74
C VAL A 203 -12.13 -16.46 8.21
N ALA A 204 -11.57 -17.30 9.09
CA ALA A 204 -12.24 -18.51 9.58
C ALA A 204 -12.84 -19.40 8.45
N GLY A 205 -12.20 -19.42 7.28
CA GLY A 205 -12.64 -20.19 6.11
C GLY A 205 -13.76 -19.54 5.29
N VAL A 206 -14.26 -18.36 5.69
CA VAL A 206 -15.22 -17.57 4.93
C VAL A 206 -14.47 -16.60 4.02
N ARG A 207 -14.70 -16.74 2.71
CA ARG A 207 -14.10 -15.88 1.69
C ARG A 207 -15.03 -14.75 1.28
N LYS A 208 -14.48 -13.55 1.19
CA LYS A 208 -15.16 -12.36 0.67
C LYS A 208 -14.32 -11.71 -0.42
N HIS A 209 -14.95 -11.48 -1.56
CA HIS A 209 -14.39 -10.73 -2.67
C HIS A 209 -14.92 -9.30 -2.58
N LEU A 210 -14.02 -8.33 -2.43
CA LEU A 210 -14.37 -6.92 -2.29
C LEU A 210 -13.77 -6.14 -3.46
N MET A 211 -14.53 -5.17 -3.95
CA MET A 211 -14.08 -4.20 -4.94
C MET A 211 -14.17 -2.80 -4.35
N HIS A 212 -13.14 -1.99 -4.56
CA HIS A 212 -13.09 -0.61 -4.15
C HIS A 212 -12.87 0.29 -5.37
N LEU A 213 -13.60 1.40 -5.44
CA LEU A 213 -13.52 2.40 -6.49
C LEU A 213 -13.44 3.78 -5.84
N ASP A 214 -12.44 4.58 -6.23
CA ASP A 214 -12.43 6.01 -5.97
C ASP A 214 -12.99 6.75 -7.19
N PHE A 215 -14.24 7.22 -7.06
CA PHE A 215 -14.96 7.93 -8.12
C PHE A 215 -14.81 9.44 -7.95
N VAL A 216 -14.31 10.13 -8.98
CA VAL A 216 -14.03 11.58 -8.97
C VAL A 216 -15.14 12.32 -9.69
N TYR A 217 -15.75 13.28 -9.02
CA TYR A 217 -16.89 14.04 -9.54
C TYR A 217 -16.80 15.52 -9.15
N SER A 218 -17.61 16.35 -9.79
CA SER A 218 -17.83 17.74 -9.42
C SER A 218 -19.04 17.84 -8.50
N SER A 219 -18.91 18.52 -7.37
CA SER A 219 -20.03 18.83 -6.48
C SER A 219 -20.27 20.35 -6.47
N THR A 220 -21.51 20.75 -6.72
CA THR A 220 -21.96 22.13 -6.60
C THR A 220 -22.85 22.24 -5.36
N CYS A 221 -22.52 23.15 -4.45
CA CYS A 221 -23.27 23.29 -3.20
C CYS A 221 -24.68 23.85 -3.46
N PRO A 222 -25.76 23.14 -3.07
CA PRO A 222 -27.14 23.63 -3.22
C PRO A 222 -27.35 24.99 -2.56
N CYS A 223 -26.85 25.19 -1.34
CA CYS A 223 -26.93 26.48 -0.65
C CYS A 223 -26.26 27.61 -1.43
N SER A 224 -25.06 27.36 -1.98
CA SER A 224 -24.34 28.38 -2.72
C SER A 224 -25.03 28.74 -4.03
N LEU A 225 -25.65 27.76 -4.70
CA LEU A 225 -26.47 27.98 -5.90
C LEU A 225 -27.67 28.86 -5.57
N GLU A 226 -28.44 28.50 -4.55
CA GLU A 226 -29.63 29.26 -4.14
C GLU A 226 -29.28 30.71 -3.76
N LEU A 227 -28.21 30.92 -2.98
CA LEU A 227 -27.77 32.27 -2.59
C LEU A 227 -27.23 33.09 -3.77
N SER A 228 -26.59 32.44 -4.74
CA SER A 228 -26.12 33.10 -5.96
C SER A 228 -27.29 33.57 -6.82
N GLU A 229 -28.30 32.72 -7.00
CA GLU A 229 -29.52 33.08 -7.72
C GLU A 229 -30.30 34.18 -7.01
N HIS A 230 -30.42 34.11 -5.68
CA HIS A 230 -31.02 35.19 -4.90
C HIS A 230 -30.30 36.53 -5.12
N ALA A 231 -28.97 36.56 -5.12
CA ALA A 231 -28.20 37.79 -5.38
C ALA A 231 -28.41 38.32 -6.81
N ARG A 232 -28.50 37.43 -7.80
CA ARG A 232 -28.80 37.79 -9.20
C ARG A 232 -30.19 38.40 -9.32
N MET A 233 -31.21 37.77 -8.74
CA MET A 233 -32.61 38.19 -8.87
C MET A 233 -32.94 39.45 -8.07
N THR A 234 -32.44 39.56 -6.84
CA THR A 234 -32.82 40.67 -5.93
C THR A 234 -31.94 41.90 -6.06
N ARG A 235 -30.68 41.73 -6.46
CA ARG A 235 -29.69 42.82 -6.52
C ARG A 235 -29.13 43.06 -7.92
N GLY A 236 -29.49 42.26 -8.92
CA GLY A 236 -28.86 42.31 -10.25
C GLY A 236 -27.36 42.03 -10.21
N GLN A 237 -26.86 41.40 -9.13
CA GLN A 237 -25.45 41.17 -8.92
C GLN A 237 -25.06 39.83 -9.51
N LEU A 238 -24.09 39.83 -10.43
CA LEU A 238 -23.48 38.59 -10.89
C LEU A 238 -22.85 37.88 -9.69
N ALA A 239 -23.22 36.62 -9.45
CA ALA A 239 -22.73 35.77 -8.37
C ALA A 239 -22.56 34.33 -8.86
N THR A 240 -21.45 33.69 -8.58
CA THR A 240 -21.16 32.33 -9.04
C THR A 240 -21.19 31.38 -7.84
N PRO A 241 -21.96 30.28 -7.90
CA PRO A 241 -21.93 29.30 -6.85
C PRO A 241 -20.58 28.60 -6.79
N HIS A 242 -20.17 28.19 -5.60
CA HIS A 242 -18.96 27.38 -5.49
C HIS A 242 -19.22 25.94 -5.91
N SER A 243 -18.24 25.39 -6.60
CA SER A 243 -18.20 24.01 -7.06
C SER A 243 -16.77 23.49 -6.93
N GLN A 244 -16.62 22.22 -6.61
CA GLN A 244 -15.31 21.63 -6.33
C GLN A 244 -15.19 20.20 -6.85
N ARG A 245 -13.95 19.76 -7.02
CA ARG A 245 -13.65 18.33 -7.22
C ARG A 245 -13.91 17.59 -5.91
N SER A 246 -14.54 16.43 -6.01
CA SER A 246 -14.91 15.57 -4.88
C SER A 246 -14.55 14.13 -5.20
N VAL A 247 -14.37 13.32 -4.17
CA VAL A 247 -14.06 11.89 -4.29
C VAL A 247 -15.04 11.09 -3.45
N ALA A 248 -15.60 10.04 -4.03
CA ALA A 248 -16.35 9.02 -3.32
C ALA A 248 -15.61 7.69 -3.42
N ARG A 249 -15.14 7.17 -2.28
CA ARG A 249 -14.63 5.80 -2.18
C ARG A 249 -15.78 4.86 -1.91
N ILE A 250 -16.12 4.07 -2.91
CA ILE A 250 -17.12 3.01 -2.85
C ILE A 250 -16.40 1.70 -2.59
N SER A 251 -16.79 0.98 -1.54
CA SER A 251 -16.30 -0.37 -1.21
C SER A 251 -17.49 -1.32 -1.21
N ALA A 252 -17.44 -2.39 -1.99
CA ALA A 252 -18.57 -3.31 -2.18
C ALA A 252 -18.12 -4.77 -2.04
N GLU A 253 -18.88 -5.57 -1.30
CA GLU A 253 -18.78 -7.03 -1.33
C GLU A 253 -19.50 -7.56 -2.57
N LEU A 254 -18.83 -8.48 -3.27
CA LEU A 254 -19.36 -9.10 -4.49
C LEU A 254 -20.04 -10.42 -4.13
N THR A 255 -21.38 -10.45 -4.17
CA THR A 255 -22.19 -11.60 -3.70
C THR A 255 -23.09 -12.21 -4.78
N GLY A 256 -23.09 -11.65 -5.99
CA GLY A 256 -23.91 -12.13 -7.12
C GLY A 256 -23.39 -13.38 -7.83
N ALA A 257 -24.30 -14.11 -8.48
CA ALA A 257 -23.95 -15.23 -9.35
C ALA A 257 -23.29 -14.77 -10.68
N LYS A 258 -23.50 -13.51 -11.06
CA LYS A 258 -22.91 -12.88 -12.25
C LYS A 258 -21.73 -12.01 -11.84
N CYS A 259 -20.73 -11.93 -12.72
CA CYS A 259 -19.62 -11.01 -12.55
C CYS A 259 -20.13 -9.55 -12.55
N LEU A 260 -19.73 -8.79 -11.54
CA LEU A 260 -19.76 -7.33 -11.55
C LEU A 260 -18.44 -6.84 -12.13
N TRP A 261 -18.47 -6.24 -13.32
CA TRP A 261 -17.29 -5.70 -13.97
C TRP A 261 -16.88 -4.37 -13.33
N PHE A 262 -15.62 -3.96 -13.53
CA PHE A 262 -15.14 -2.65 -13.08
C PHE A 262 -15.97 -1.53 -13.71
N GLU A 263 -16.25 -1.68 -15.01
CA GLU A 263 -17.08 -0.79 -15.81
C GLU A 263 -18.50 -0.69 -15.24
N ASP A 264 -19.06 -1.78 -14.72
CA ASP A 264 -20.41 -1.77 -14.14
C ASP A 264 -20.45 -0.92 -12.86
N LEU A 265 -19.45 -1.05 -11.97
CA LEU A 265 -19.39 -0.25 -10.74
C LEU A 265 -19.15 1.24 -11.05
N ILE A 266 -18.34 1.54 -12.06
CA ILE A 266 -18.13 2.91 -12.56
C ILE A 266 -19.43 3.49 -13.12
N GLU A 267 -20.18 2.72 -13.90
CA GLU A 267 -21.48 3.13 -14.46
C GLU A 267 -22.53 3.35 -13.37
N ILE A 268 -22.59 2.47 -12.35
CA ILE A 268 -23.45 2.66 -11.17
C ILE A 268 -23.10 3.98 -10.45
N ALA A 269 -21.81 4.29 -10.28
CA ALA A 269 -21.38 5.53 -9.66
C ALA A 269 -21.76 6.76 -10.51
N ARG A 270 -21.59 6.68 -11.83
CA ARG A 270 -21.97 7.73 -12.78
C ARG A 270 -23.48 7.96 -12.80
N ASP A 271 -24.29 6.90 -12.74
CA ASP A 271 -25.75 7.02 -12.68
C ASP A 271 -26.21 7.62 -11.35
N ALA A 272 -25.51 7.32 -10.25
CA ALA A 272 -25.80 7.88 -8.94
C ALA A 272 -25.47 9.37 -8.84
N VAL A 273 -24.31 9.78 -9.38
CA VAL A 273 -23.83 11.17 -9.39
C VAL A 273 -23.28 11.49 -10.79
N PRO A 274 -24.07 12.14 -11.65
CA PRO A 274 -23.76 12.26 -13.09
C PRO A 274 -22.67 13.28 -13.42
N THR A 275 -22.19 14.03 -12.44
CA THR A 275 -21.21 15.12 -12.60
C THR A 275 -19.76 14.64 -12.58
N GLU A 276 -19.48 13.47 -13.14
CA GLU A 276 -18.12 12.96 -13.31
C GLU A 276 -17.24 13.98 -14.07
N THR A 277 -15.96 14.10 -13.67
CA THR A 277 -15.02 14.99 -14.36
C THR A 277 -14.83 14.59 -15.82
N GLN A 278 -14.79 15.58 -16.71
CA GLN A 278 -14.60 15.38 -18.15
C GLN A 278 -13.12 15.25 -18.52
N VAL A 279 -12.80 14.39 -19.49
CA VAL A 279 -11.42 14.17 -19.96
C VAL A 279 -11.01 15.20 -21.01
N MET A 280 -11.82 15.33 -22.07
CA MET A 280 -11.55 16.20 -23.20
C MET A 280 -12.80 17.03 -23.45
N VAL A 281 -12.65 18.34 -23.64
CA VAL A 281 -13.78 19.26 -23.75
C VAL A 281 -13.51 20.34 -24.80
N LYS A 282 -14.58 20.79 -25.45
CA LYS A 282 -14.67 22.05 -26.17
C LYS A 282 -15.58 23.02 -25.41
N ARG A 283 -15.76 24.24 -25.94
CA ARG A 283 -16.61 25.28 -25.34
C ARG A 283 -18.04 24.80 -25.09
N GLU A 284 -18.59 24.04 -26.03
CA GLU A 284 -19.93 23.45 -25.92
C GLU A 284 -20.04 22.44 -24.78
N ASP A 285 -18.98 21.67 -24.51
CA ASP A 285 -18.92 20.71 -23.40
C ASP A 285 -18.72 21.39 -22.06
N GLU A 286 -17.88 22.43 -22.00
CA GLU A 286 -17.70 23.23 -20.79
C GLU A 286 -19.03 23.86 -20.35
N GLN A 287 -19.78 24.42 -21.30
CA GLN A 287 -21.13 24.92 -21.04
C GLN A 287 -22.07 23.79 -20.59
N ALA A 288 -22.06 22.64 -21.27
CA ALA A 288 -22.88 21.49 -20.91
C ALA A 288 -22.57 21.00 -19.48
N PHE A 289 -21.30 21.00 -19.09
CA PHE A 289 -20.88 20.59 -17.76
C PHE A 289 -21.30 21.58 -16.69
N ALA A 290 -21.25 22.89 -16.98
CA ALA A 290 -21.79 23.92 -16.09
C ALA A 290 -23.31 23.75 -15.88
N GLU A 291 -24.05 23.49 -16.95
CA GLU A 291 -25.49 23.20 -16.89
C GLU A 291 -25.79 21.91 -16.13
N LEU A 292 -25.00 20.85 -16.35
CA LEU A 292 -25.12 19.57 -15.64
C LEU A 292 -24.90 19.72 -14.14
N ASN A 293 -23.88 20.49 -13.74
CA ASN A 293 -23.62 20.81 -12.33
C ASN A 293 -24.76 21.60 -11.70
N ALA A 294 -25.28 22.62 -12.40
CA ALA A 294 -26.40 23.41 -11.93
C ALA A 294 -27.71 22.61 -11.82
N ALA A 295 -27.89 21.59 -12.67
CA ALA A 295 -29.02 20.67 -12.61
C ALA A 295 -28.91 19.62 -11.49
N ASN A 296 -27.70 19.36 -10.98
CA ASN A 296 -27.43 18.33 -9.96
C ASN A 296 -26.62 18.90 -8.77
N PRO A 297 -27.07 19.97 -8.10
CA PRO A 297 -26.41 20.44 -6.89
C PRO A 297 -26.56 19.39 -5.79
N ILE A 298 -25.51 19.17 -5.00
CA ILE A 298 -25.48 18.04 -4.07
C ILE A 298 -24.66 18.36 -2.81
N PHE A 299 -25.21 18.01 -1.63
CA PHE A 299 -24.47 17.98 -0.37
C PHE A 299 -23.68 16.67 -0.22
N VAL A 300 -22.68 16.64 0.67
CA VAL A 300 -21.85 15.44 0.87
C VAL A 300 -22.66 14.27 1.45
N GLU A 301 -23.71 14.56 2.22
CA GLU A 301 -24.66 13.59 2.75
C GLU A 301 -25.54 13.00 1.63
N ASP A 302 -26.02 13.86 0.74
CA ASP A 302 -26.87 13.42 -0.38
C ASP A 302 -26.06 12.65 -1.42
N ALA A 303 -24.79 12.99 -1.64
CA ALA A 303 -23.89 12.18 -2.45
C ALA A 303 -23.80 10.74 -1.90
N ALA A 304 -23.53 10.57 -0.59
CA ALA A 304 -23.48 9.25 0.02
C ALA A 304 -24.83 8.49 -0.08
N ARG A 305 -25.96 9.19 0.07
CA ARG A 305 -27.29 8.60 -0.10
C ARG A 305 -27.58 8.19 -1.54
N SER A 306 -27.17 8.99 -2.53
CA SER A 306 -27.34 8.68 -3.95
C SER A 306 -26.56 7.44 -4.35
N PHE A 307 -25.28 7.33 -3.94
CA PHE A 307 -24.50 6.12 -4.17
C PHE A 307 -25.13 4.91 -3.47
N CYS A 308 -25.55 5.04 -2.21
CA CYS A 308 -26.25 3.98 -1.49
C CYS A 308 -27.51 3.49 -2.24
N ALA A 309 -28.36 4.42 -2.69
CA ALA A 309 -29.58 4.09 -3.43
C ALA A 309 -29.31 3.38 -4.76
N ALA A 310 -28.17 3.65 -5.42
CA ALA A 310 -27.77 2.96 -6.64
C ALA A 310 -27.22 1.55 -6.33
N LEU A 311 -26.37 1.43 -5.31
CA LEU A 311 -25.77 0.15 -4.90
C LEU A 311 -26.84 -0.85 -4.42
N LEU A 312 -27.85 -0.40 -3.66
CA LEU A 312 -28.97 -1.24 -3.18
C LEU A 312 -29.83 -1.84 -4.31
N LYS A 313 -29.76 -1.29 -5.53
CA LYS A 313 -30.54 -1.78 -6.68
C LYS A 313 -29.86 -2.93 -7.41
N ASP A 314 -28.56 -3.13 -7.22
CA ASP A 314 -27.79 -4.16 -7.93
C ASP A 314 -27.67 -5.42 -7.07
N ASP A 315 -28.25 -6.52 -7.55
CA ASP A 315 -28.28 -7.80 -6.84
C ASP A 315 -26.91 -8.51 -6.76
N ARG A 316 -25.89 -7.98 -7.46
CA ARG A 316 -24.52 -8.49 -7.41
C ARG A 316 -23.72 -7.91 -6.25
N ILE A 317 -24.24 -6.89 -5.57
CA ILE A 317 -23.59 -6.17 -4.48
C ILE A 317 -24.23 -6.60 -3.15
N GLY A 318 -23.39 -7.03 -2.22
CA GLY A 318 -23.77 -7.38 -0.85
C GLY A 318 -23.63 -6.18 0.08
N ASP A 319 -22.88 -6.36 1.17
CA ASP A 319 -22.50 -5.25 2.05
C ASP A 319 -21.67 -4.20 1.30
N PHE A 320 -21.78 -2.93 1.69
CA PHE A 320 -20.98 -1.86 1.10
C PHE A 320 -20.73 -0.70 2.05
N ARG A 321 -19.77 0.15 1.67
CA ARG A 321 -19.47 1.42 2.32
C ARG A 321 -19.17 2.49 1.29
N VAL A 322 -19.74 3.68 1.52
CA VAL A 322 -19.46 4.89 0.75
C VAL A 322 -18.81 5.89 1.69
N VAL A 323 -17.61 6.35 1.33
CA VAL A 323 -16.96 7.49 2.00
C VAL A 323 -16.82 8.61 0.99
N ALA A 324 -17.49 9.74 1.24
CA ALA A 324 -17.42 10.91 0.37
C ALA A 324 -16.61 12.04 1.01
N SER A 325 -15.83 12.73 0.20
CA SER A 325 -15.12 13.96 0.56
C SER A 325 -15.37 15.02 -0.51
N HIS A 326 -15.98 16.14 -0.10
CA HIS A 326 -16.11 17.35 -0.91
C HIS A 326 -14.94 18.27 -0.57
N GLN A 327 -14.09 18.56 -1.55
CA GLN A 327 -12.91 19.41 -1.36
C GLN A 327 -13.30 20.87 -1.39
N GLU A 328 -13.84 21.37 -0.27
CA GLU A 328 -14.48 22.67 -0.21
C GLU A 328 -13.57 23.79 -0.74
N SER A 329 -14.06 24.51 -1.76
CA SER A 329 -13.28 25.59 -2.37
C SER A 329 -13.28 26.89 -1.55
N LEU A 330 -14.25 27.05 -0.65
CA LEU A 330 -14.40 28.24 0.21
C LEU A 330 -13.72 28.07 1.58
N HIS A 331 -13.37 26.84 1.95
CA HIS A 331 -12.82 26.51 3.26
C HIS A 331 -11.44 25.88 3.14
N SER A 332 -10.67 25.89 4.23
CA SER A 332 -9.35 25.25 4.31
C SER A 332 -9.44 23.80 4.81
N HIS A 333 -10.61 23.18 4.67
CA HIS A 333 -10.93 21.84 5.14
C HIS A 333 -12.07 21.25 4.30
N ASP A 334 -12.15 19.93 4.24
CA ASP A 334 -13.14 19.22 3.42
C ASP A 334 -14.41 18.89 4.23
N ALA A 335 -15.55 18.83 3.53
CA ALA A 335 -16.77 18.25 4.07
C ALA A 335 -16.79 16.75 3.77
N VAL A 336 -17.04 15.92 4.78
CA VAL A 336 -16.92 14.45 4.65
C VAL A 336 -18.16 13.72 5.16
N SER A 337 -18.46 12.57 4.57
CA SER A 337 -19.52 11.67 5.03
C SER A 337 -19.12 10.20 4.90
N VAL A 338 -19.68 9.35 5.76
CA VAL A 338 -19.50 7.89 5.73
C VAL A 338 -20.88 7.25 5.86
N LEU A 339 -21.22 6.37 4.92
CA LEU A 339 -22.40 5.52 4.96
C LEU A 339 -21.95 4.07 4.82
N THR A 340 -22.43 3.20 5.70
CA THR A 340 -22.13 1.76 5.67
C THR A 340 -23.44 0.97 5.71
N GLU A 341 -23.56 0.00 4.81
CA GLU A 341 -24.64 -0.98 4.76
C GLU A 341 -24.07 -2.37 5.02
N GLY A 342 -24.65 -3.08 6.00
CA GLY A 342 -24.20 -4.40 6.41
C GLY A 342 -22.94 -4.43 7.31
N PRO A 343 -22.60 -5.60 7.88
CA PRO A 343 -21.53 -5.74 8.87
C PRO A 343 -20.10 -5.70 8.30
N THR A 344 -19.88 -6.01 7.01
CA THR A 344 -18.53 -6.22 6.44
C THR A 344 -17.60 -5.02 6.59
N PHE A 345 -18.13 -3.81 6.46
CA PHE A 345 -17.35 -2.57 6.53
C PHE A 345 -17.61 -1.76 7.80
N ALA A 346 -18.42 -2.30 8.72
CA ALA A 346 -18.79 -1.64 9.95
C ALA A 346 -17.59 -1.47 10.87
N ALA A 347 -17.39 -0.26 11.39
CA ALA A 347 -16.30 0.04 12.30
C ALA A 347 -16.79 0.99 13.39
N THR A 348 -16.49 0.69 14.66
CA THR A 348 -16.82 1.57 15.79
C THR A 348 -15.91 2.80 15.83
N SER A 349 -14.67 2.67 15.38
CA SER A 349 -13.69 3.75 15.29
C SER A 349 -13.24 3.93 13.85
N LEU A 350 -13.03 5.19 13.45
CA LEU A 350 -12.45 5.53 12.15
C LEU A 350 -10.94 5.77 12.32
N ASP A 351 -10.15 5.30 11.36
CA ASP A 351 -8.72 5.60 11.31
C ASP A 351 -8.52 7.14 11.18
N PRO A 352 -7.63 7.78 11.95
CA PRO A 352 -7.40 9.22 11.88
C PRO A 352 -6.99 9.74 10.49
N ARG A 353 -6.51 8.86 9.60
CA ARG A 353 -6.11 9.16 8.22
C ARG A 353 -7.10 8.66 7.18
N LEU A 354 -8.29 8.19 7.56
CA LEU A 354 -9.30 7.66 6.64
C LEU A 354 -9.58 8.61 5.46
N PHE A 355 -9.73 9.90 5.74
CA PHE A 355 -10.05 10.91 4.73
C PHE A 355 -8.82 11.45 3.99
N GLN A 356 -7.60 11.22 4.49
CA GLN A 356 -6.38 11.79 3.91
C GLN A 356 -6.11 11.33 2.49
N SER A 357 -6.64 10.18 2.07
CA SER A 357 -6.48 9.66 0.71
C SER A 357 -7.66 9.98 -0.22
N LEU A 358 -8.70 10.66 0.26
CA LEU A 358 -9.88 11.03 -0.55
C LEU A 358 -9.66 12.33 -1.29
N TYR A 359 -8.59 12.36 -2.06
CA TYR A 359 -8.30 13.45 -2.96
C TYR A 359 -7.76 12.92 -4.28
N HIS A 360 -8.08 13.62 -5.35
CA HIS A 360 -7.52 13.29 -6.65
C HIS A 360 -6.03 13.66 -6.67
N VAL A 361 -5.17 12.65 -6.81
CA VAL A 361 -3.75 12.83 -7.09
C VAL A 361 -3.61 13.03 -8.60
N GLY A 362 -3.29 14.26 -9.01
CA GLY A 362 -3.22 14.67 -10.41
C GLY A 362 -2.05 14.08 -11.19
#